data_AF-A0A413V7S7-F1
#
_entry.id   AF-A0A413V7S7-F1
#
_cell.length_a   1.000
_cell.length_b   1.000
_cell.length_c   1.000
_cell.angle_alpha   90.00
_cell.angle_beta   90.00
_cell.angle_gamma   90.00
#
_symmetry.space_group_name_H-M   'P 1'
#
loop_
_entity.id
_entity.type
_entity.pdbx_description
1 polymer ?
#
loop_
_entity_poly.entity_id
_entity_poly.type
_entity_poly.pdbx_seq_one_letter_code
_entity_poly.pdbx_strand_id
1 'polypeptide(L)'
;MQQQGVKCNFADSIPWVILSPIEQSIKQKIESVGIPLKDWNIQINYGIKTGFNDAFIISTEKRDEILANCQTEDERVRTAELIRPFM
;
A
#
# COMPACT_ATOMS: atom_id res chain seq x y z
N MET A 1 -18.72 31.94 9.88
CA MET A 1 -17.83 30.92 9.27
C MET A 1 -16.42 31.48 9.29
N GLN A 2 -15.47 30.85 10.01
CA GLN A 2 -14.06 31.23 9.87
C GLN A 2 -13.49 30.50 8.65
N GLN A 3 -12.97 31.27 7.71
CA GLN A 3 -12.28 30.74 6.54
C GLN A 3 -10.82 30.52 6.93
N GLN A 4 -10.36 29.28 6.94
CA GLN A 4 -8.93 28.98 7.08
C GLN A 4 -8.29 28.99 5.69
N GLY A 5 -7.27 29.83 5.52
CA GLY A 5 -6.47 29.93 4.30
C GLY A 5 -5.02 29.57 4.59
N VAL A 6 -4.43 28.71 3.76
CA VAL A 6 -3.02 28.34 3.84
C VAL A 6 -2.32 28.93 2.63
N LYS A 7 -1.20 29.64 2.84
CA LYS A 7 -0.34 30.09 1.73
C LYS A 7 0.44 28.90 1.21
N CYS A 8 0.02 28.38 0.06
CA CYS A 8 0.76 27.34 -0.67
C CYS A 8 1.52 27.99 -1.83
N ASN A 9 2.82 27.72 -1.93
CA ASN A 9 3.62 28.12 -3.08
C ASN A 9 3.46 27.09 -4.18
N PHE A 10 2.80 27.48 -5.26
CA PHE A 10 2.69 26.68 -6.48
C PHE A 10 3.81 27.11 -7.42
N ALA A 11 4.92 26.37 -7.43
CA ALA A 11 6.02 26.57 -8.38
C ALA A 11 5.80 25.70 -9.62
N ASP A 12 6.11 26.22 -10.81
CA ASP A 12 5.71 25.67 -12.11
C ASP A 12 6.26 24.27 -12.44
N SER A 13 7.26 23.80 -11.69
CA SER A 13 7.94 22.54 -11.91
C SER A 13 7.53 21.41 -10.94
N ILE A 14 6.63 21.67 -10.00
CA ILE A 14 6.17 20.68 -9.01
C ILE A 14 4.68 20.42 -9.19
N PRO A 15 4.24 19.15 -9.28
CA PRO A 15 2.82 18.81 -9.27
C PRO A 15 2.12 19.45 -8.07
N TRP A 16 1.07 20.22 -8.35
CA TRP A 16 0.18 20.78 -7.34
C TRP A 16 -0.51 19.68 -6.53
N VAL A 17 -0.50 19.83 -5.20
CA VAL A 17 -1.17 18.95 -4.24
C VAL A 17 -1.88 19.80 -3.20
N ILE A 18 -3.13 19.46 -2.91
CA ILE A 18 -3.92 20.11 -1.85
C ILE A 18 -3.76 19.27 -0.59
N LEU A 19 -3.09 19.83 0.41
CA LEU A 19 -2.79 19.18 1.69
C LEU A 19 -3.16 20.11 2.83
N SER A 20 -3.57 19.55 3.96
CA SER A 20 -3.65 20.28 5.23
C SER A 20 -2.25 20.72 5.69
N PRO A 21 -2.16 21.72 6.60
CA PRO A 21 -0.86 22.16 7.14
C PRO A 21 -0.01 21.03 7.74
N ILE A 22 -0.66 20.06 8.39
CA ILE A 22 0.01 18.92 9.03
C ILE A 22 0.59 17.97 7.97
N GLU A 23 -0.21 17.61 6.97
CA GLU A 23 0.23 16.74 5.86
C GLU A 23 1.37 17.38 5.07
N GLN A 24 1.34 18.70 4.87
CA GLN A 24 2.43 19.42 4.22
C GLN A 24 3.73 19.36 5.03
N SER A 25 3.65 19.51 6.36
CA SER A 25 4.82 19.37 7.24
C SER A 25 5.38 17.95 7.22
N ILE A 26 4.52 16.93 7.21
CA ILE A 26 4.92 15.53 7.09
C ILE A 26 5.61 15.28 5.74
N LYS A 27 5.02 15.74 4.64
CA LYS A 27 5.60 15.61 3.30
C LYS A 27 6.98 16.24 3.22
N GLN A 28 7.15 17.47 3.72
CA GLN A 28 8.46 18.15 3.75
C GLN A 28 9.51 17.36 4.53
N LYS A 29 9.15 16.79 5.69
CA LYS A 29 10.07 15.96 6.48
C LYS A 29 10.51 14.73 5.68
N ILE A 30 9.58 14.01 5.07
CA ILE A 30 9.87 12.82 4.25
C ILE A 30 10.77 13.19 3.06
N GLU A 31 10.48 14.28 2.35
CA GLU A 31 11.28 14.74 1.20
C GLU A 31 12.68 15.21 1.60
N SER A 32 12.86 15.70 2.83
CA SER A 32 14.17 16.18 3.29
C SER A 32 15.16 15.07 3.64
N VAL A 33 14.67 13.85 3.93
CA VAL A 33 15.49 12.71 4.36
C VAL A 33 15.41 11.50 3.43
N GLY A 34 14.31 11.37 2.69
CA GLY A 34 14.02 10.22 1.86
C GLY A 34 14.58 10.34 0.44
N ILE A 35 14.77 9.19 -0.21
CA ILE A 35 15.10 9.11 -1.64
C ILE A 35 13.79 8.94 -2.40
N PRO A 36 13.47 9.78 -3.40
CA PRO A 36 12.27 9.60 -4.22
C PRO A 36 12.27 8.23 -4.89
N LEU A 37 11.12 7.56 -4.94
CA LEU A 37 10.99 6.18 -5.46
C LEU A 37 11.55 6.01 -6.88
N LYS A 38 11.44 7.04 -7.73
CA LYS A 38 11.99 7.08 -9.09
C LYS A 38 13.53 6.97 -9.15
N ASP A 39 14.21 7.32 -8.06
CA ASP A 39 15.67 7.37 -7.96
C ASP A 39 16.23 6.14 -7.23
N TRP A 40 15.37 5.19 -6.85
CA TRP A 40 15.80 3.91 -6.28
C TRP A 40 16.34 3.03 -7.41
N ASN A 41 17.41 2.28 -7.14
CA ASN A 41 17.96 1.30 -8.07
C ASN A 41 17.10 0.01 -8.11
N ILE A 42 15.83 0.17 -8.47
CA ILE A 42 14.84 -0.89 -8.57
C ILE A 42 14.17 -0.82 -9.94
N GLN A 43 13.91 -1.97 -10.55
CA GLN A 43 13.03 -2.03 -11.71
C GLN A 43 11.58 -1.98 -11.22
N ILE A 44 10.88 -0.87 -11.51
CA ILE A 44 9.46 -0.71 -11.18
C ILE A 44 8.64 -1.60 -12.12
N ASN A 45 8.38 -2.83 -11.68
CA ASN A 45 7.55 -3.82 -12.38
C ASN A 45 6.10 -3.78 -11.88
N TYR A 46 5.18 -4.47 -12.59
CA TYR A 46 3.80 -4.63 -12.16
C TYR A 46 3.76 -5.29 -10.76
N GLY A 47 3.09 -4.63 -9.80
CA GLY A 47 3.23 -4.87 -8.37
C GLY A 47 3.33 -3.56 -7.58
N ILE A 48 4.29 -2.68 -7.93
CA ILE A 48 4.37 -1.33 -7.33
C ILE A 48 3.24 -0.43 -7.87
N LYS A 49 2.77 -0.67 -9.10
CA LYS A 49 1.67 0.07 -9.73
C LYS A 49 0.27 -0.48 -9.44
N THR A 50 0.16 -1.73 -9.00
CA THR A 50 -1.13 -2.48 -8.91
C THR A 50 -1.33 -3.24 -7.60
N GLY A 51 -0.38 -3.21 -6.66
CA GLY A 51 -0.31 -4.21 -5.60
C GLY A 51 0.21 -5.54 -6.17
N PHE A 52 1.11 -6.19 -5.45
CA PHE A 52 1.70 -7.47 -5.84
C PHE A 52 0.68 -8.60 -5.64
N ASN A 53 -0.22 -8.78 -6.61
CA ASN A 53 -1.33 -9.73 -6.55
C ASN A 53 -0.88 -11.18 -6.33
N ASP A 54 0.31 -11.55 -6.84
CA ASP A 54 0.87 -12.89 -6.69
C ASP A 54 1.19 -13.26 -5.23
N ALA A 55 1.33 -12.28 -4.32
CA ALA A 55 1.43 -12.57 -2.89
C ALA A 55 0.08 -12.91 -2.22
N PHE A 56 -1.04 -12.60 -2.87
CA PHE A 56 -2.39 -12.75 -2.29
C PHE A 56 -3.27 -13.74 -3.05
N ILE A 57 -2.90 -14.11 -4.28
CA ILE A 57 -3.54 -15.18 -5.04
C ILE A 57 -2.70 -16.45 -4.85
N ILE A 58 -3.29 -17.46 -4.23
CA ILE A 58 -2.66 -18.76 -4.01
C ILE A 58 -3.34 -19.83 -4.86
N SER A 59 -2.59 -20.87 -5.23
CA SER A 59 -3.15 -22.02 -5.93
C SER A 59 -4.00 -22.89 -4.99
N THR A 60 -4.80 -23.79 -5.56
CA THR A 60 -5.55 -24.79 -4.78
C THR A 60 -4.60 -25.66 -3.94
N GLU A 61 -3.46 -26.06 -4.50
CA GLU A 61 -2.47 -26.88 -3.79
C GLU A 61 -1.93 -26.13 -2.56
N LYS A 62 -1.65 -24.83 -2.70
CA LYS A 62 -1.15 -24.02 -1.57
C LYS A 62 -2.24 -23.77 -0.53
N ARG A 63 -3.50 -23.59 -0.96
CA ARG A 63 -4.65 -23.53 -0.05
C ARG A 63 -4.76 -24.81 0.78
N ASP A 64 -4.64 -25.97 0.15
CA ASP A 64 -4.78 -27.25 0.84
C ASP A 64 -3.60 -27.51 1.80
N GLU A 65 -2.37 -27.13 1.42
CA GLU A 65 -1.20 -27.15 2.31
C GLU A 65 -1.41 -26.28 3.56
N ILE A 66 -1.96 -25.07 3.41
CA ILE A 66 -2.25 -24.17 4.53
C ILE A 66 -3.30 -24.79 5.47
N LEU A 67 -4.37 -25.36 4.92
CA LEU A 67 -5.43 -25.99 5.72
C LEU A 67 -4.97 -27.26 6.43
N ALA A 68 -4.07 -28.03 5.80
CA ALA A 68 -3.48 -29.24 6.40
C ALA A 68 -2.54 -28.93 7.58
N ASN A 69 -1.95 -27.72 7.61
CA ASN A 69 -1.06 -27.29 8.68
C ASN A 69 -1.77 -26.61 9.87
N CYS A 70 -3.10 -26.45 9.82
CA CYS A 70 -3.88 -25.93 10.95
C CYS A 70 -3.83 -26.92 12.13
N GLN A 71 -3.60 -26.42 13.34
CA GLN A 71 -3.42 -27.27 14.54
C GLN A 71 -4.76 -27.73 15.14
N THR A 72 -5.82 -26.96 14.90
CA THR A 72 -7.16 -27.24 15.44
C THR A 72 -8.24 -27.11 14.38
N GLU A 73 -9.38 -27.77 14.61
CA GLU A 73 -10.55 -27.66 13.74
C GLU A 73 -11.03 -26.21 13.61
N ASP A 74 -11.12 -25.49 14.74
CA ASP A 74 -11.57 -24.09 14.78
C ASP A 74 -10.63 -23.15 14.02
N GLU A 75 -9.32 -23.43 14.03
CA GLU A 75 -8.34 -22.71 13.21
C GLU A 75 -8.51 -23.03 11.72
N ARG A 76 -8.75 -24.30 11.37
CA ARG A 76 -8.96 -24.73 9.99
C ARG A 76 -10.19 -24.06 9.38
N VAL A 77 -11.31 -24.00 10.13
CA VAL A 77 -12.55 -23.35 9.69
C VAL A 77 -12.34 -21.86 9.44
N ARG A 78 -11.75 -21.13 10.40
CA ARG A 78 -11.46 -19.70 10.25
C ARG A 78 -10.49 -19.42 9.10
N THR A 79 -9.46 -20.24 8.94
CA THR A 79 -8.50 -20.12 7.84
C THR A 79 -9.16 -20.37 6.48
N ALA A 80 -10.05 -21.36 6.39
CA ALA A 80 -10.81 -21.64 5.17
C ALA A 80 -11.74 -20.48 4.77
N GLU A 81 -12.33 -19.76 5.74
CA GLU A 81 -13.16 -18.57 5.49
C GLU A 81 -12.36 -17.35 5.02
N LEU A 82 -11.09 -17.24 5.43
CA LEU A 82 -10.19 -16.17 5.01
C LEU A 82 -9.74 -16.34 3.55
N ILE A 83 -9.56 -17.57 3.08
CA ILE A 83 -9.14 -17.87 1.71
C ILE A 83 -10.37 -17.91 0.80
N ARG A 84 -10.65 -16.80 0.12
CA ARG A 84 -11.79 -16.67 -0.80
C ARG A 84 -11.44 -17.07 -2.24
N PRO A 85 -12.36 -17.68 -3.00
CA PRO A 85 -12.17 -17.92 -4.42
C PRO A 85 -11.95 -16.61 -5.17
N PHE A 86 -10.94 -16.58 -6.04
CA PHE A 86 -10.72 -15.50 -6.99
C PHE A 86 -11.28 -15.93 -8.36
N MET A 87 -12.04 -15.05 -9.00
CA MET A 87 -12.77 -15.31 -10.25
C MET A 87 -11.90 -15.07 -11.48
#